data_AF-A0A1Y1LY33-F1
#
_entry.id   AF-A0A1Y1LY33-F1
#
_cell.length_a   1.000
_cell.length_b   1.000
_cell.length_c   1.000
_cell.angle_alpha   90.00
_cell.angle_beta   90.00
_cell.angle_gamma   90.00
#
_symmetry.space_group_name_H-M   'P 1'
#
loop_
_entity.id
_entity.type
_entity.pdbx_description
1 polymer ?
#
loop_
_entity_poly.entity_id
_entity_poly.type
_entity_poly.pdbx_seq_one_letter_code
_entity_poly.pdbx_strand_id
1 'polypeptide(L)'
;MYKTGKIAMWNESRMEAVYERPVNLSSFFHPATFLSVFKQDFARRKNTAMDDLRLKSSWRHTPGDGVITITNLLIEGALFEGSNITDCHANSDSINVAPDCHLSWVNENKGENDKAIKLPLYETNTREDILAYLNVENNFRENNKWIQAGVAFYVTC
;
A
#
# COMPACT_ATOMS: atom_id res chain seq x y z
N MET A 1 12.62 0.44 -21.08
CA MET A 1 12.13 1.70 -21.71
C MET A 1 10.91 2.30 -21.01
N TYR A 2 10.02 1.54 -20.37
CA TYR A 2 8.78 2.08 -19.79
C TYR A 2 8.96 2.96 -18.53
N LYS A 3 9.87 2.59 -17.60
CA LYS A 3 10.11 3.36 -16.36
C LYS A 3 10.79 4.72 -16.61
N THR A 4 11.71 4.80 -17.57
CA THR A 4 12.51 6.01 -17.87
C THR A 4 11.65 7.20 -18.30
N GLY A 5 10.60 6.97 -19.11
CA GLY A 5 9.70 8.04 -19.56
C GLY A 5 8.82 8.59 -18.45
N LYS A 6 8.35 7.74 -17.51
CA LYS A 6 7.56 8.19 -16.37
C LYS A 6 8.40 8.99 -15.38
N ILE A 7 9.63 8.56 -15.07
CA ILE A 7 10.54 9.25 -14.14
C ILE A 7 10.85 10.69 -14.57
N ALA A 8 11.05 10.93 -15.87
CA ALA A 8 11.29 12.28 -16.40
C ALA A 8 10.16 13.27 -16.05
N MET A 9 8.91 12.80 -16.00
CA MET A 9 7.74 13.61 -15.63
C MET A 9 7.73 14.02 -14.14
N TRP A 10 8.43 13.28 -13.27
CA TRP A 10 8.48 13.56 -11.83
C TRP A 10 9.66 14.48 -11.44
N ASN A 11 10.72 14.56 -12.26
CA ASN A 11 11.90 15.38 -11.98
C ASN A 11 11.62 16.90 -11.95
N GLU A 12 10.52 17.34 -12.56
CA GLU A 12 10.13 18.76 -12.62
C GLU A 12 9.12 19.15 -11.53
N SER A 13 8.68 18.20 -10.70
CA SER A 13 7.62 18.40 -9.71
C SER A 13 8.18 18.47 -8.28
N ARG A 14 7.65 19.37 -7.46
CA ARG A 14 7.86 19.34 -6.00
C ARG A 14 7.24 18.06 -5.43
N MET A 15 7.84 17.47 -4.40
CA MET A 15 7.37 16.21 -3.80
C MET A 15 5.90 16.28 -3.36
N GLU A 16 5.41 17.43 -2.94
CA GLU A 16 4.01 17.63 -2.58
C GLU A 16 3.07 17.39 -3.77
N ALA A 17 3.44 17.86 -4.96
CA ALA A 17 2.68 17.62 -6.19
C ALA A 17 2.73 16.15 -6.64
N VAL A 18 3.75 15.40 -6.20
CA VAL A 18 3.84 13.95 -6.41
C VAL A 18 2.80 13.22 -5.58
N TYR A 19 2.62 13.63 -4.32
CA TYR A 19 1.69 13.02 -3.37
C TYR A 19 0.22 13.30 -3.67
N GLU A 20 -0.09 14.43 -4.31
CA GLU A 20 -1.45 14.79 -4.71
C GLU A 20 -1.98 13.95 -5.89
N ARG A 21 -1.11 13.22 -6.57
CA ARG A 21 -1.48 12.39 -7.73
C ARG A 21 -1.45 10.91 -7.35
N PRO A 22 -2.28 10.07 -8.01
CA PRO A 22 -2.17 8.63 -7.84
C PRO A 22 -0.79 8.11 -8.29
N VAL A 23 -0.13 7.35 -7.43
CA VAL A 23 1.23 6.85 -7.61
C VAL A 23 1.19 5.35 -7.90
N ASN A 24 1.72 4.95 -9.05
CA ASN A 24 1.95 3.54 -9.34
C ASN A 24 3.41 3.17 -9.00
N LEU A 25 3.60 2.39 -7.93
CA LEU A 25 4.91 1.98 -7.41
C LEU A 25 5.76 1.20 -8.44
N SER A 26 5.15 0.50 -9.40
CA SER A 26 5.88 -0.22 -10.45
C SER A 26 6.68 0.70 -11.36
N SER A 27 6.38 2.01 -11.35
CA SER A 27 7.08 3.01 -12.16
C SER A 27 8.46 3.36 -11.58
N PHE A 28 8.74 3.02 -10.31
CA PHE A 28 10.01 3.30 -9.66
C PHE A 28 11.00 2.14 -9.83
N PHE A 29 12.30 2.45 -9.80
CA PHE A 29 13.36 1.44 -9.70
C PHE A 29 13.56 0.96 -8.26
N HIS A 30 13.23 1.80 -7.27
CA HIS A 30 13.39 1.50 -5.85
C HIS A 30 12.13 1.95 -5.08
N PRO A 31 11.03 1.18 -5.13
CA PRO A 31 9.77 1.55 -4.48
C PRO A 31 9.91 1.65 -2.95
N ALA A 32 10.79 0.86 -2.33
CA ALA A 32 11.11 0.97 -0.90
C ALA A 32 11.64 2.36 -0.52
N THR A 33 12.51 2.94 -1.36
CA THR A 33 13.07 4.28 -1.15
C THR A 33 11.97 5.34 -1.23
N PHE A 34 11.04 5.21 -2.17
CA PHE A 34 9.89 6.12 -2.26
C PHE A 34 9.06 6.12 -0.96
N LEU A 35 8.71 4.94 -0.44
CA LEU A 35 7.94 4.83 0.82
C LEU A 35 8.71 5.40 2.02
N SER A 36 10.03 5.22 2.05
CA SER A 36 10.90 5.76 3.10
C SER A 36 10.97 7.29 3.06
N VAL A 37 11.12 7.86 1.87
CA VAL A 37 11.11 9.32 1.64
C VAL A 37 9.75 9.92 2.00
N PHE A 38 8.66 9.23 1.64
CA PHE A 38 7.31 9.62 2.05
C PHE A 38 7.16 9.67 3.58
N LYS A 39 7.69 8.66 4.30
CA LYS A 39 7.72 8.64 5.77
C LYS A 39 8.50 9.82 6.35
N GLN A 40 9.70 10.08 5.83
CA GLN A 40 10.57 11.17 6.26
C GLN A 40 9.90 12.53 6.10
N ASP A 41 9.30 12.77 4.93
CA ASP A 41 8.63 14.03 4.65
C ASP A 41 7.39 14.22 5.54
N PHE A 42 6.59 13.16 5.75
CA PHE A 42 5.46 13.20 6.69
C PHE A 42 5.92 13.53 8.12
N ALA A 43 6.96 12.86 8.62
CA ALA A 43 7.53 13.09 9.95
C ALA A 43 7.96 14.55 10.14
N ARG A 44 8.65 15.11 9.14
CA ARG A 44 9.08 16.51 9.11
C ARG A 44 7.89 17.47 9.13
N ARG A 45 6.87 17.26 8.28
CA ARG A 45 5.68 18.11 8.22
C ARG A 45 4.84 18.07 9.49
N LYS A 46 4.76 16.90 10.15
CA LYS A 46 3.99 16.71 11.39
C LYS A 46 4.81 16.90 12.67
N ASN A 47 6.08 17.30 12.56
CA ASN A 47 7.01 17.48 13.68
C ASN A 47 6.99 16.29 14.67
N THR A 48 7.05 15.07 14.13
CA THR A 48 6.98 13.81 14.88
C THR A 48 8.22 12.98 14.57
N ALA A 49 8.74 12.23 15.54
CA ALA A 49 9.85 11.32 15.29
C ALA A 49 9.43 10.21 14.31
N MET A 50 10.33 9.84 13.39
CA MET A 50 10.04 8.79 12.41
C MET A 50 9.73 7.44 13.07
N ASP A 51 10.35 7.14 14.20
CA ASP A 51 10.22 5.85 14.89
C ASP A 51 8.84 5.67 15.53
N ASP A 52 8.15 6.78 15.85
CA ASP A 52 6.80 6.78 16.42
C ASP A 52 5.71 6.59 15.35
N LEU A 53 6.09 6.59 14.07
CA LEU A 53 5.15 6.49 12.96
C LEU A 53 4.91 5.03 12.57
N ARG A 54 3.63 4.69 12.38
CA ARG A 54 3.18 3.42 11.77
C ARG A 54 2.39 3.69 10.50
N LEU A 55 2.61 2.82 9.52
CA LEU A 55 1.93 2.91 8.23
C LEU A 55 0.48 2.47 8.41
N LYS A 56 -0.44 3.29 7.90
CA LYS A 56 -1.86 2.98 7.83
C LYS A 56 -2.31 3.02 6.38
N SER A 57 -2.96 1.94 5.95
CA SER A 57 -3.60 1.84 4.64
C SER A 57 -5.11 1.83 4.79
N SER A 58 -5.80 2.38 3.80
CA SER A 58 -7.24 2.36 3.65
C SER A 58 -7.61 2.01 2.22
N TRP A 59 -8.60 1.15 2.06
CA TRP A 59 -9.15 0.75 0.75
C TRP A 59 -10.46 1.47 0.43
N ARG A 60 -10.81 2.46 1.27
CA ARG A 60 -11.86 3.44 0.98
C ARG A 60 -11.21 4.78 0.66
N HIS A 61 -11.90 5.58 -0.15
CA HIS A 61 -11.45 6.93 -0.44
C HIS A 61 -11.25 7.72 0.86
N THR A 62 -10.01 8.15 1.09
CA THR A 62 -9.61 8.82 2.34
C THR A 62 -8.84 10.10 1.98
N PRO A 63 -9.52 11.23 1.73
CA PRO A 63 -8.85 12.48 1.44
C PRO A 63 -8.23 13.06 2.72
N GLY A 64 -7.08 13.73 2.59
CA GLY A 64 -6.47 14.44 3.71
C GLY A 64 -5.01 14.79 3.49
N ASP A 65 -4.53 15.80 4.23
CA ASP A 65 -3.11 16.14 4.25
C ASP A 65 -2.26 14.99 4.79
N GLY A 66 -1.24 14.61 4.01
CA GLY A 66 -0.34 13.50 4.34
C GLY A 66 -0.87 12.11 3.97
N VAL A 67 -1.90 12.03 3.13
CA VAL A 67 -2.36 10.80 2.48
C VAL A 67 -1.86 10.74 1.04
N ILE A 68 -1.42 9.57 0.58
CA ILE A 68 -1.09 9.30 -0.83
C ILE A 68 -1.95 8.16 -1.35
N THR A 69 -2.33 8.24 -2.63
CA THR A 69 -3.07 7.18 -3.32
C THR A 69 -2.10 6.31 -4.11
N ILE A 70 -2.03 5.03 -3.79
CA ILE A 70 -1.26 4.02 -4.52
C ILE A 70 -2.19 3.23 -5.43
N THR A 71 -1.82 3.12 -6.71
CA THR A 71 -2.62 2.44 -7.73
C THR A 71 -1.91 1.22 -8.30
N ASN A 72 -2.69 0.35 -8.95
CA ASN A 72 -2.21 -0.85 -9.63
C ASN A 72 -1.40 -1.80 -8.74
N LEU A 73 -1.73 -1.85 -7.44
CA LEU A 73 -1.26 -2.97 -6.62
C LEU A 73 -1.94 -4.24 -7.11
N LEU A 74 -1.20 -5.33 -7.05
CA LEU A 74 -1.70 -6.65 -7.38
C LEU A 74 -1.99 -7.41 -6.09
N ILE A 75 -2.95 -8.32 -6.11
CA ILE A 75 -3.31 -9.21 -5.00
C ILE A 75 -3.40 -10.66 -5.47
N GLU A 76 -2.90 -11.57 -4.64
CA GLU A 76 -3.04 -13.02 -4.78
C GLU A 76 -3.68 -13.60 -3.52
N GLY A 77 -4.44 -14.69 -3.68
CA GLY A 77 -5.04 -15.45 -2.57
C GLY A 77 -6.36 -14.87 -2.04
N ALA A 78 -6.78 -13.70 -2.53
CA ALA A 78 -8.08 -13.11 -2.28
C ALA A 78 -8.48 -12.15 -3.41
N LEU A 79 -9.76 -11.78 -3.43
CA LEU A 79 -10.32 -10.72 -4.28
C LEU A 79 -10.75 -9.53 -3.42
N PHE A 80 -11.12 -8.43 -4.07
CA PHE A 80 -11.77 -7.30 -3.43
C PHE A 80 -13.21 -7.15 -3.91
N GLU A 81 -14.14 -7.00 -2.97
CA GLU A 81 -15.48 -6.46 -3.22
C GLU A 81 -15.63 -5.13 -2.49
N GLY A 82 -15.50 -4.03 -3.25
CA GLY A 82 -15.40 -2.70 -2.68
C GLY A 82 -14.13 -2.55 -1.85
N SER A 83 -14.28 -2.38 -0.53
CA SER A 83 -13.16 -2.19 0.41
C SER A 83 -12.78 -3.42 1.22
N ASN A 84 -13.48 -4.54 1.04
CA ASN A 84 -13.27 -5.77 1.82
C ASN A 84 -12.70 -6.87 0.93
N ILE A 85 -11.91 -7.75 1.53
CA ILE A 85 -11.42 -8.96 0.86
C ILE A 85 -12.46 -10.07 0.86
N THR A 86 -12.51 -10.80 -0.24
CA THR A 86 -13.42 -11.93 -0.48
C THR A 86 -12.68 -13.12 -1.07
N ASP A 87 -13.32 -14.28 -1.05
CA ASP A 87 -12.74 -15.51 -1.58
C ASP A 87 -12.51 -15.44 -3.09
N CYS A 88 -11.45 -16.09 -3.56
CA CYS A 88 -11.29 -16.37 -4.97
C CYS A 88 -12.36 -17.37 -5.47
N HIS A 89 -12.69 -17.28 -6.76
CA HIS A 89 -13.57 -18.23 -7.43
C HIS A 89 -12.75 -19.19 -8.30
N ALA A 90 -13.35 -20.30 -8.71
CA ALA A 90 -12.69 -21.33 -9.52
C ALA A 90 -12.17 -20.80 -10.88
N ASN A 91 -12.71 -19.69 -11.36
CA ASN A 91 -12.36 -19.02 -12.61
C ASN A 91 -11.63 -17.68 -12.39
N SER A 92 -11.24 -17.35 -11.15
CA SER A 92 -10.45 -16.15 -10.88
C SER A 92 -9.03 -16.33 -11.38
N ASP A 93 -8.45 -15.24 -11.92
CA ASP A 93 -7.02 -15.22 -12.22
C ASP A 93 -6.22 -15.39 -10.93
N SER A 94 -5.02 -15.99 -11.03
CA SER A 94 -4.15 -16.19 -9.85
C SER A 94 -3.73 -14.87 -9.20
N ILE A 95 -3.59 -13.81 -10.01
CA ILE A 95 -3.20 -12.47 -9.57
C ILE A 95 -4.19 -11.47 -10.16
N ASN A 96 -4.78 -10.64 -9.29
CA ASN A 96 -5.78 -9.65 -9.66
C ASN A 96 -5.30 -8.24 -9.32
N VAL A 97 -5.86 -7.22 -9.96
CA VAL A 97 -5.59 -5.82 -9.59
C VAL A 97 -6.44 -5.46 -8.36
N ALA A 98 -5.78 -4.97 -7.32
CA ALA A 98 -6.43 -4.45 -6.12
C ALA A 98 -6.95 -3.02 -6.37
N PRO A 99 -7.99 -2.57 -5.63
CA PRO A 99 -8.44 -1.18 -5.70
C PRO A 99 -7.37 -0.22 -5.17
N ASP A 100 -7.57 1.07 -5.41
CA ASP A 100 -6.64 2.11 -4.96
C ASP A 100 -6.45 2.09 -3.44
N CYS A 101 -5.18 2.03 -3.02
CA CYS A 101 -4.79 1.98 -1.62
C CYS A 101 -4.35 3.36 -1.13
N HIS A 102 -4.99 3.88 -0.10
CA HIS A 102 -4.69 5.18 0.47
C HIS A 102 -3.75 5.00 1.67
N LEU A 103 -2.51 5.45 1.55
CA LEU A 103 -1.47 5.32 2.58
C LEU A 103 -1.29 6.63 3.35
N SER A 104 -1.15 6.50 4.65
CA SER A 104 -0.81 7.60 5.56
C SER A 104 0.03 7.08 6.73
N TRP A 105 0.58 7.99 7.51
CA TRP A 105 1.29 7.65 8.74
C TRP A 105 0.52 8.14 9.96
N VAL A 106 0.53 7.35 11.03
CA VAL A 106 -0.11 7.70 12.30
C VAL A 106 0.89 7.49 13.45
N ASN A 107 0.76 8.29 14.51
CA ASN A 107 1.57 8.13 15.71
C ASN A 107 1.03 6.94 16.54
N GLU A 108 1.91 6.03 16.97
CA GLU A 108 1.56 4.83 17.74
C GLU A 108 0.68 5.09 18.96
N ASN A 109 0.83 6.26 19.60
CA ASN A 109 0.09 6.60 20.81
C ASN A 109 -1.41 6.85 20.57
N LYS A 110 -1.85 6.91 19.30
CA LYS A 110 -3.27 7.01 18.93
C LYS A 110 -3.77 5.63 18.53
N GLY A 111 -4.23 4.87 19.52
CA GLY A 111 -4.65 3.46 19.47
C GLY A 111 -4.95 2.88 18.08
N GLU A 112 -4.16 1.87 17.68
CA GLU A 112 -4.45 1.05 16.50
C GLU A 112 -5.82 0.38 16.69
N ASN A 113 -6.65 0.47 15.65
CA ASN A 113 -7.91 -0.26 15.62
C ASN A 113 -7.58 -1.71 15.21
N ASP A 114 -7.45 -2.60 16.20
CA ASP A 114 -6.94 -3.98 16.14
C ASP A 114 -7.79 -4.96 15.29
N LYS A 115 -8.72 -4.44 14.48
CA LYS A 115 -9.69 -5.24 13.72
C LYS A 115 -9.28 -5.51 12.28
N ALA A 116 -8.26 -4.82 11.78
CA ALA A 116 -7.75 -5.03 10.42
C ALA A 116 -6.66 -6.11 10.39
N ILE A 117 -6.63 -6.91 9.33
CA ILE A 117 -5.51 -7.82 9.08
C ILE A 117 -4.34 -7.05 8.44
N LYS A 118 -3.11 -7.37 8.87
CA LYS A 118 -1.88 -6.86 8.26
C LYS A 118 -1.37 -7.87 7.22
N LEU A 119 -1.40 -7.49 5.95
CA LEU A 119 -0.98 -8.32 4.83
C LEU A 119 0.28 -7.75 4.16
N PRO A 120 1.24 -8.58 3.74
CA PRO A 120 2.50 -8.11 3.17
C PRO A 120 2.30 -7.53 1.76
N LEU A 121 2.98 -6.41 1.48
CA LEU A 121 3.22 -5.89 0.15
C LEU A 121 4.68 -6.20 -0.24
N TYR A 122 4.86 -7.07 -1.22
CA TYR A 122 6.16 -7.38 -1.79
C TYR A 122 6.45 -6.52 -3.03
N GLU A 123 7.72 -6.37 -3.37
CA GLU A 123 8.13 -5.72 -4.62
C GLU A 123 7.72 -6.54 -5.85
N THR A 124 7.89 -7.86 -5.75
CA THR A 124 7.60 -8.84 -6.81
C THR A 124 6.85 -10.05 -6.26
N ASN A 125 6.29 -10.87 -7.14
CA ASN A 125 5.66 -12.15 -6.80
C ASN A 125 6.65 -13.25 -6.34
N THR A 126 7.97 -13.03 -6.41
CA THR A 126 8.97 -13.95 -5.84
C THR A 126 8.98 -13.94 -4.31
N ARG A 127 8.32 -12.94 -3.69
CA ARG A 127 8.18 -12.76 -2.24
C ARG A 127 9.52 -12.62 -1.51
N GLU A 128 10.55 -12.10 -2.20
CA GLU A 128 11.89 -11.90 -1.64
C GLU A 128 11.98 -10.63 -0.77
N ASP A 129 11.40 -9.52 -1.26
CA ASP A 129 11.51 -8.21 -0.61
C ASP A 129 10.13 -7.68 -0.18
N ILE A 130 9.95 -7.49 1.13
CA ILE A 130 8.76 -6.85 1.72
C ILE A 130 8.97 -5.34 1.76
N LEU A 131 8.06 -4.60 1.12
CA LEU A 131 8.05 -3.14 1.12
C LEU A 131 7.29 -2.54 2.31
N ALA A 132 6.17 -3.16 2.67
CA ALA A 132 5.29 -2.71 3.75
C ALA A 132 4.30 -3.79 4.18
N TYR A 133 3.61 -3.56 5.30
CA TYR A 133 2.40 -4.29 5.67
C TYR A 133 1.18 -3.38 5.53
N LEU A 134 0.21 -3.82 4.73
CA LEU A 134 -1.04 -3.11 4.49
C LEU A 134 -2.12 -3.64 5.43
N ASN A 135 -2.75 -2.74 6.16
CA ASN A 135 -4.00 -2.98 6.87
C ASN A 135 -5.15 -3.15 5.86
N VAL A 136 -5.88 -4.24 5.98
CA VAL A 136 -7.09 -4.52 5.20
C VAL A 136 -8.24 -4.73 6.16
N GLU A 137 -9.32 -3.96 5.99
CA GLU A 137 -10.53 -4.17 6.78
C GLU A 137 -11.16 -5.49 6.36
N ASN A 138 -11.48 -6.32 7.35
CA ASN A 138 -12.17 -7.59 7.16
C ASN A 138 -13.02 -7.92 8.39
N ASN A 139 -13.72 -9.05 8.34
CA ASN A 139 -14.22 -9.68 9.54
C ASN A 139 -13.04 -10.28 10.32
N PHE A 140 -12.65 -9.67 11.44
CA PHE A 140 -11.51 -10.10 12.28
C PHE A 140 -11.52 -11.60 12.62
N ARG A 141 -12.70 -12.22 12.71
CA ARG A 141 -12.85 -13.67 12.97
C ARG A 141 -12.27 -14.54 11.85
N GLU A 142 -12.10 -13.98 10.66
CA GLU A 142 -11.58 -14.66 9.46
C GLU A 142 -10.09 -14.40 9.23
N ASN A 143 -9.38 -13.70 10.14
CA ASN A 143 -7.95 -13.41 9.94
C ASN A 143 -7.12 -14.68 9.65
N ASN A 144 -7.36 -15.75 10.39
CA ASN A 144 -6.64 -17.01 10.20
C ASN A 144 -6.88 -17.61 8.80
N LYS A 145 -8.06 -17.44 8.23
CA LYS A 145 -8.39 -17.91 6.88
C LYS A 145 -7.53 -17.20 5.84
N TRP A 146 -7.42 -15.88 5.92
CA TRP A 146 -6.62 -15.08 4.99
C TRP A 146 -5.12 -15.33 5.13
N ILE A 147 -4.64 -15.59 6.35
CA ILE A 147 -3.25 -16.01 6.59
C ILE A 147 -3.00 -17.38 5.94
N GLN A 148 -3.91 -18.35 6.12
CA GLN A 148 -3.79 -19.69 5.52
C GLN A 148 -3.89 -19.68 4.00
N ALA A 149 -4.71 -18.79 3.43
CA ALA A 149 -4.79 -18.56 1.99
C ALA A 149 -3.53 -17.89 1.42
N GLY A 150 -2.61 -17.44 2.27
CA GLY A 150 -1.34 -16.86 1.85
C GLY A 150 -1.51 -15.53 1.13
N VAL A 151 -2.54 -14.76 1.49
CA VAL A 151 -2.90 -13.49 0.82
C VAL A 151 -1.72 -12.52 0.86
N ALA A 152 -1.37 -11.95 -0.29
CA ALA A 152 -0.26 -11.03 -0.42
C ALA A 152 -0.52 -10.00 -1.52
N PHE A 153 0.12 -8.84 -1.39
CA PHE A 153 0.12 -7.80 -2.40
C PHE A 153 1.47 -7.72 -3.12
N TYR A 154 1.45 -7.27 -4.37
CA TYR A 154 2.65 -7.06 -5.18
C TYR A 154 2.64 -5.70 -5.88
N VAL A 155 3.83 -5.14 -6.06
CA VAL A 155 4.02 -3.97 -6.93
C VAL A 155 4.11 -4.39 -8.41
N THR A 156 4.81 -5.49 -8.69
CA THR A 156 4.94 -6.07 -10.04
C THR A 156 4.93 -7.59 -10.00
N CYS A 157 4.69 -8.22 -11.13
CA CYS A 157 4.82 -9.66 -11.34
C CYS A 157 5.66 -9.92 -12.59
#